data_AF-A0AA89C4D7-F1
#
_entry.id   AF-A0AA89C4D7-F1
#
_cell.length_a   1.000
_cell.length_b   1.000
_cell.length_c   1.000
_cell.angle_alpha   90.00
_cell.angle_beta   90.00
_cell.angle_gamma   90.00
#
_symmetry.space_group_name_H-M   'P 1'
#
loop_
_entity.id
_entity.type
_entity.pdbx_description
1 polymer ?
#
loop_
_entity_poly.entity_id
_entity_poly.type
_entity_poly.pdbx_seq_one_letter_code
_entity_poly.pdbx_strand_id
1 'polypeptide(L)'
;MTIQTDSMAQGPNKHIDGYVNGYKDRRQTKYSPFSVGCSELCYHTKRPTEIQRRQVVGALSSLKREEILNDLIRRHDSRIPPVFASGDPATIRAQLYILSVYAIDDYTMDFKMTFFLRLRWYDPRLTFPDGNVSRLELDTGTMSKIWVPDLYIVNEKKADVHDVTVPNKLMHIYPDGLVVYSMRVTGQFACDMNLLKYPFDSQKCDVRMESYGYSMETILFRWQDVAAMTSPKMKLPQFGLEGLTNYICDVQYAGVNFTCIGLSLQLGRRYGFHIIQIYVPSILIVLLSWVSFWLNIDAIPARISLGLLTILTMTTQSSGARASLPKVSYVKAIDVWMAMCLIFVFLALIEFAYVNVLARVEKRRKESLKDLPMMLKMSADDGPKEEKKPVLSAASREKARTVDRVSRILFPSVFLGFNIVYWTTYMIWEPKET
;
A
#
# COMPACT_ATOMS: atom_id res chain seq x y z
N MET A 1 37.31 24.19 32.81
CA MET A 1 36.21 23.76 33.70
C MET A 1 36.11 22.26 33.52
N THR A 2 36.87 21.38 34.17
CA THR A 2 37.43 21.31 35.54
C THR A 2 36.38 21.37 36.65
N ILE A 3 36.58 20.48 37.64
CA ILE A 3 35.83 20.19 38.90
C ILE A 3 34.89 18.96 38.68
N GLN A 4 35.20 17.69 39.05
CA GLN A 4 35.81 17.04 40.24
C GLN A 4 35.04 17.31 41.55
N THR A 5 34.35 16.32 42.12
CA THR A 5 34.67 15.49 43.32
C THR A 5 33.50 15.63 44.31
N ASP A 6 33.12 14.73 45.24
CA ASP A 6 33.87 13.73 46.01
C ASP A 6 32.90 12.77 46.75
N SER A 7 33.24 11.47 46.87
CA SER A 7 33.55 10.75 48.14
C SER A 7 32.37 9.99 48.80
N MET A 8 32.50 8.87 49.54
CA MET A 8 33.67 8.23 50.19
C MET A 8 33.33 6.82 50.75
N ALA A 9 34.35 5.94 50.83
CA ALA A 9 34.71 4.99 51.92
C ALA A 9 33.78 3.78 52.26
N GLN A 10 34.24 2.58 52.67
CA GLN A 10 35.47 2.12 53.34
C GLN A 10 35.56 0.56 53.32
N GLY A 11 36.78 -0.01 53.36
CA GLY A 11 37.08 -1.46 53.53
C GLY A 11 36.96 -1.96 54.99
N PRO A 12 37.61 -3.09 55.44
CA PRO A 12 39.00 -3.47 55.13
C PRO A 12 39.34 -4.99 55.02
N ASN A 13 40.62 -5.22 54.68
CA ASN A 13 41.42 -6.47 54.61
C ASN A 13 41.51 -7.32 55.90
N LYS A 14 41.85 -8.62 55.75
CA LYS A 14 42.99 -9.27 56.47
C LYS A 14 43.39 -10.65 55.91
N HIS A 15 44.71 -10.81 55.72
CA HIS A 15 45.50 -12.04 55.58
C HIS A 15 45.65 -12.79 56.93
N ILE A 16 46.02 -14.07 56.93
CA ILE A 16 47.09 -14.72 57.75
C ILE A 16 47.25 -16.22 57.39
N ASP A 17 48.50 -16.67 57.45
CA ASP A 17 49.11 -17.98 57.15
C ASP A 17 48.83 -19.15 58.11
N GLY A 18 49.10 -20.39 57.66
CA GLY A 18 50.00 -21.31 58.38
C GLY A 18 49.47 -22.67 58.91
N TYR A 19 50.31 -23.71 58.72
CA TYR A 19 50.54 -24.94 59.51
C TYR A 19 49.93 -26.32 59.09
N VAL A 20 50.76 -27.08 58.35
CA VAL A 20 51.43 -28.40 58.61
C VAL A 20 50.84 -29.46 59.59
N ASN A 21 51.04 -30.73 59.18
CA ASN A 21 50.93 -32.07 59.84
C ASN A 21 49.52 -32.69 59.87
N GLY A 22 49.27 -33.93 59.46
CA GLY A 22 50.12 -35.09 59.19
C GLY A 22 49.55 -36.29 59.96
N TYR A 23 48.95 -37.28 59.31
CA TYR A 23 48.71 -38.60 59.91
C TYR A 23 48.66 -39.70 58.83
N LYS A 24 49.48 -40.72 59.06
CA LYS A 24 49.57 -42.00 58.33
C LYS A 24 48.32 -42.84 58.61
N ASP A 25 47.84 -43.61 57.63
CA ASP A 25 47.76 -45.06 57.86
C ASP A 25 47.75 -45.91 56.58
N ARG A 26 48.35 -47.09 56.72
CA ARG A 26 48.60 -48.16 55.76
C ARG A 26 47.32 -48.90 55.37
N ARG A 27 47.29 -49.41 54.13
CA ARG A 27 47.12 -50.85 53.86
C ARG A 27 47.64 -51.19 52.46
N GLN A 28 48.73 -51.96 52.45
CA GLN A 28 49.21 -52.73 51.31
C GLN A 28 48.40 -54.03 51.23
N THR A 29 48.03 -54.44 50.01
CA THR A 29 47.95 -55.86 49.65
C THR A 29 48.56 -56.05 48.27
N LYS A 30 49.71 -56.73 48.27
CA LYS A 30 50.42 -57.34 47.13
C LYS A 30 49.55 -58.42 46.50
N TYR A 31 49.58 -58.54 45.17
CA TYR A 31 49.75 -59.81 44.47
C TYR A 31 50.45 -59.56 43.12
N SER A 32 51.39 -60.44 42.79
CA SER A 32 52.16 -60.55 41.54
C SER A 32 52.12 -62.03 41.10
N PRO A 33 52.71 -62.41 39.95
CA PRO A 33 52.29 -62.12 38.59
C PRO A 33 51.96 -63.44 37.84
N PHE A 34 51.21 -63.38 36.74
CA PHE A 34 51.14 -64.49 35.79
C PHE A 34 51.76 -64.04 34.46
N SER A 35 52.90 -64.65 34.13
CA SER A 35 53.55 -64.58 32.84
C SER A 35 53.11 -65.76 31.99
N VAL A 36 52.52 -65.50 30.83
CA VAL A 36 52.42 -66.46 29.72
C VAL A 36 52.87 -65.71 28.46
N GLY A 37 53.91 -66.23 27.81
CA GLY A 37 54.43 -65.70 26.56
C GLY A 37 53.70 -66.26 25.34
N CYS A 38 53.56 -65.43 24.32
CA CYS A 38 53.36 -65.74 22.89
C CYS A 38 53.80 -64.47 22.13
N SER A 39 54.97 -64.48 21.49
CA SER A 39 55.19 -64.69 20.04
C SER A 39 54.59 -63.58 19.14
N GLU A 40 55.50 -62.76 18.62
CA GLU A 40 55.54 -62.00 17.35
C GLU A 40 54.26 -61.53 16.62
N LEU A 41 54.41 -60.32 16.03
CA LEU A 41 53.51 -59.53 15.16
C LEU A 41 52.40 -58.71 15.84
N CYS A 42 52.72 -57.45 16.16
CA CYS A 42 51.80 -56.33 15.94
C CYS A 42 52.58 -55.02 15.68
N TYR A 43 52.19 -54.36 14.59
CA TYR A 43 52.78 -53.16 14.02
C TYR A 43 52.86 -51.97 14.98
N HIS A 44 54.00 -51.26 14.96
CA HIS A 44 54.14 -49.95 15.59
C HIS A 44 53.27 -48.90 14.88
N THR A 45 52.11 -48.56 15.44
CA THR A 45 51.48 -47.26 15.16
C THR A 45 52.21 -46.17 15.94
N LYS A 46 53.13 -45.47 15.28
CA LYS A 46 53.75 -44.25 15.82
C LYS A 46 52.66 -43.19 16.05
N ARG A 47 52.59 -42.62 17.26
CA ARG A 47 51.82 -41.39 17.52
C ARG A 47 52.43 -40.26 16.69
N PRO A 48 51.63 -39.39 16.03
CA PRO A 48 52.19 -38.29 15.25
C PRO A 48 52.89 -37.32 16.19
N THR A 49 54.09 -36.90 15.81
CA THR A 49 54.89 -35.91 16.52
C THR A 49 54.25 -34.52 16.43
N GLU A 50 54.55 -33.66 17.39
CA GLU A 50 54.02 -32.29 17.52
C GLU A 50 54.25 -31.42 16.26
N ILE A 51 55.25 -31.77 15.45
CA ILE A 51 55.56 -31.19 14.14
C ILE A 51 54.50 -31.57 13.08
N GLN A 52 53.98 -32.80 13.11
CA GLN A 52 52.86 -33.23 12.26
C GLN A 52 51.55 -32.59 12.71
N ARG A 53 51.34 -32.36 14.02
CA ARG A 53 50.21 -31.53 14.50
C ARG A 53 50.33 -30.08 14.03
N ARG A 54 51.52 -29.48 14.05
CA ARG A 54 51.76 -28.13 13.50
C ARG A 54 51.61 -28.08 11.97
N GLN A 55 51.96 -29.13 11.23
CA GLN A 55 51.71 -29.20 9.78
C GLN A 55 50.23 -29.40 9.45
N VAL A 56 49.47 -30.17 10.24
CA VAL A 56 48.03 -30.34 10.03
C VAL A 56 47.26 -29.07 10.41
N VAL A 57 47.69 -28.36 11.46
CA VAL A 57 47.12 -27.04 11.83
C VAL A 57 47.59 -25.93 10.86
N GLY A 58 48.79 -26.03 10.30
CA GLY A 58 49.32 -25.11 9.28
C GLY A 58 48.85 -25.37 7.84
N ALA A 59 48.24 -26.52 7.57
CA ALA A 59 47.62 -26.82 6.27
C ALA A 59 46.17 -26.32 6.18
N LEU A 60 45.53 -26.02 7.31
CA LEU A 60 44.20 -25.41 7.37
C LEU A 60 44.22 -23.88 7.23
N SER A 61 45.39 -23.24 7.33
CA SER A 61 45.52 -21.78 7.26
C SER A 61 45.60 -21.18 5.84
N SER A 62 45.39 -21.99 4.79
CA SER A 62 45.30 -21.46 3.42
C SER A 62 44.44 -22.31 2.48
N LEU A 63 43.29 -22.83 2.96
CA LEU A 63 42.35 -23.47 2.05
C LEU A 63 41.93 -22.49 0.95
N LYS A 64 42.08 -22.90 -0.31
CA LYS A 64 41.66 -22.08 -1.44
C LYS A 64 40.13 -21.99 -1.43
N ARG A 65 39.58 -20.86 -1.88
CA ARG A 65 38.13 -20.60 -1.93
C ARG A 65 37.34 -21.76 -2.57
N GLU A 66 37.89 -22.37 -3.61
CA GLU A 66 37.31 -23.52 -4.32
C GLU A 66 37.21 -24.78 -3.45
N GLU A 67 38.25 -25.08 -2.66
CA GLU A 67 38.30 -26.26 -1.79
C GLU A 67 37.26 -26.15 -0.67
N ILE A 68 37.13 -24.96 -0.08
CA ILE A 68 36.10 -24.66 0.93
C ILE A 68 34.72 -24.88 0.31
N LEU A 69 34.48 -24.32 -0.88
CA LEU A 69 33.17 -24.42 -1.53
C LEU A 69 32.80 -25.87 -1.87
N ASN A 70 33.73 -26.65 -2.44
CA ASN A 70 33.48 -28.04 -2.80
C ASN A 70 33.21 -28.91 -1.57
N ASP A 71 33.91 -28.66 -0.46
CA ASP A 71 33.68 -29.37 0.80
C ASP A 71 32.31 -29.04 1.40
N LEU A 72 31.91 -27.77 1.40
CA LEU A 72 30.58 -27.34 1.89
C LEU A 72 29.45 -27.98 1.08
N ILE A 73 29.55 -27.94 -0.25
CA ILE A 73 28.53 -28.50 -1.15
C ILE A 73 28.41 -30.02 -0.96
N ARG A 74 29.53 -30.73 -0.77
CA ARG A 74 29.52 -32.19 -0.62
C ARG A 74 28.81 -32.65 0.66
N ARG A 75 28.87 -31.85 1.73
CA ARG A 75 28.26 -32.15 3.03
C ARG A 75 26.80 -31.67 3.13
N HIS A 76 26.34 -30.85 2.18
CA HIS A 76 25.05 -30.18 2.24
C HIS A 76 23.97 -30.92 1.45
N ASP A 77 22.79 -31.09 2.06
CA ASP A 77 21.57 -31.54 1.37
C ASP A 77 20.59 -30.38 1.28
N SER A 78 20.35 -29.87 0.07
CA SER A 78 19.47 -28.73 -0.18
C SER A 78 17.98 -29.03 -0.02
N ARG A 79 17.59 -30.30 0.14
CA ARG A 79 16.18 -30.71 0.31
C ARG A 79 15.69 -30.53 1.74
N ILE A 80 16.61 -30.42 2.69
CA ILE A 80 16.30 -30.41 4.13
C ILE A 80 16.61 -29.02 4.69
N PRO A 81 15.66 -28.40 5.41
CA PRO A 81 15.90 -27.12 6.08
C PRO A 81 17.04 -27.21 7.10
N PRO A 82 17.64 -26.08 7.50
CA PRO A 82 18.64 -26.07 8.55
C PRO A 82 18.04 -26.62 9.85
N VAL A 83 18.66 -27.68 10.39
CA VAL A 83 18.25 -28.27 11.67
C VAL A 83 19.24 -27.84 12.73
N PHE A 84 18.74 -27.22 13.79
CA PHE A 84 19.55 -26.86 14.95
C PHE A 84 19.53 -28.00 15.97
N ALA A 85 20.67 -28.25 16.62
CA ALA A 85 20.77 -29.29 17.65
C ALA A 85 19.82 -29.04 18.85
N SER A 86 19.40 -27.80 19.04
CA SER A 86 18.42 -27.38 20.05
C SER A 86 16.97 -27.74 19.70
N GLY A 87 16.68 -28.08 18.44
CA GLY A 87 15.31 -28.28 17.95
C GLY A 87 14.55 -26.98 17.67
N ASP A 88 15.22 -25.82 17.74
CA ASP A 88 14.59 -24.53 17.46
C ASP A 88 14.29 -24.35 15.95
N PRO A 89 13.20 -23.64 15.60
CA PRO A 89 12.90 -23.31 14.21
C PRO A 89 13.96 -22.39 13.61
N ALA A 90 14.22 -22.56 12.32
CA ALA A 90 15.11 -21.69 11.57
C ALA A 90 14.49 -20.29 11.44
N THR A 91 15.06 -19.31 12.14
CA THR A 91 14.63 -17.92 12.02
C THR A 91 15.19 -17.28 10.76
N ILE A 92 14.31 -16.92 9.83
CA ILE A 92 14.65 -16.25 8.58
C ILE A 92 14.29 -14.76 8.72
N ARG A 93 15.31 -13.91 8.65
CA ARG A 93 15.12 -12.45 8.68
C ARG A 93 14.95 -11.90 7.27
N ALA A 94 13.80 -11.29 7.01
CA ALA A 94 13.47 -10.66 5.75
C ALA A 94 13.73 -9.15 5.78
N GLN A 95 14.13 -8.61 4.63
CA GLN A 95 14.27 -7.18 4.40
C GLN A 95 13.86 -6.86 2.96
N LEU A 96 13.08 -5.80 2.78
CA LEU A 96 12.65 -5.30 1.48
C LEU A 96 13.36 -3.99 1.12
N TYR A 97 13.84 -3.90 -0.12
CA TYR A 97 14.30 -2.63 -0.70
C TYR A 97 13.42 -2.29 -1.91
N ILE A 98 12.48 -1.37 -1.73
CA ILE A 98 11.51 -0.98 -2.74
C ILE A 98 12.17 -0.03 -3.74
N LEU A 99 12.23 -0.46 -5.01
CA LEU A 99 12.79 0.34 -6.09
C LEU A 99 11.74 1.29 -6.68
N SER A 100 10.55 0.77 -6.92
CA SER A 100 9.45 1.51 -7.53
C SER A 100 8.11 0.85 -7.26
N VAL A 101 7.10 1.67 -7.02
CA VAL A 101 5.67 1.31 -7.01
C VAL A 101 5.02 2.03 -8.19
N TYR A 102 4.32 1.31 -9.05
CA TYR A 102 3.76 1.84 -10.29
C TYR A 102 2.54 1.04 -10.74
N ALA A 103 1.84 1.53 -11.77
CA ALA A 103 0.65 0.87 -12.34
C ALA A 103 -0.35 0.44 -11.25
N ILE A 104 -0.70 1.38 -10.38
CA ILE A 104 -1.81 1.22 -9.43
C ILE A 104 -3.09 1.36 -10.25
N ASP A 105 -3.89 0.30 -10.30
CA ASP A 105 -5.09 0.21 -11.11
C ASP A 105 -6.32 0.11 -10.19
N ASP A 106 -7.13 1.17 -10.19
CA ASP A 106 -8.35 1.23 -9.40
C ASP A 106 -9.39 0.20 -9.88
N TYR A 107 -9.43 -0.13 -11.18
CA TYR A 107 -10.41 -1.03 -11.78
C TYR A 107 -10.11 -2.49 -11.46
N THR A 108 -8.85 -2.92 -11.57
CA THR A 108 -8.45 -4.29 -11.25
C THR A 108 -8.11 -4.51 -9.78
N MET A 109 -8.08 -3.43 -8.98
CA MET A 109 -7.75 -3.45 -7.54
C MET A 109 -6.38 -4.12 -7.31
N ASP A 110 -5.37 -3.63 -8.01
CA ASP A 110 -3.99 -4.10 -7.83
C ASP A 110 -2.96 -3.00 -8.12
N PHE A 111 -1.72 -3.29 -7.73
CA PHE A 111 -0.58 -2.42 -8.00
C PHE A 111 0.65 -3.25 -8.36
N LYS A 112 1.58 -2.65 -9.10
CA LYS A 112 2.88 -3.26 -9.39
C LYS A 112 3.98 -2.66 -8.54
N MET A 113 4.87 -3.52 -8.07
CA MET A 113 6.02 -3.10 -7.29
C MET A 113 7.26 -3.91 -7.70
N THR A 114 8.36 -3.18 -7.86
CA THR A 114 9.70 -3.75 -8.05
C THR A 114 10.50 -3.54 -6.78
N PHE A 115 11.11 -4.60 -6.27
CA PHE A 115 11.89 -4.56 -5.03
C PHE A 115 13.01 -5.61 -5.03
N PHE A 116 13.98 -5.41 -4.16
CA PHE A 116 14.89 -6.48 -3.75
C PHE A 116 14.34 -7.13 -2.48
N LEU A 117 14.13 -8.45 -2.52
CA LEU A 117 13.87 -9.26 -1.34
C LEU A 117 15.19 -9.83 -0.86
N ARG A 118 15.54 -9.52 0.38
CA ARG A 118 16.74 -10.05 1.04
C ARG A 118 16.33 -10.90 2.22
N LEU A 119 16.84 -12.13 2.25
CA LEU A 119 16.65 -13.10 3.33
C LEU A 119 17.99 -13.38 3.99
N ARG A 120 17.96 -13.52 5.31
CA ARG A 120 19.14 -13.86 6.12
C ARG A 120 18.78 -14.99 7.07
N TRP A 121 19.56 -16.06 7.05
CA TRP A 121 19.38 -17.17 7.99
C TRP A 121 20.72 -17.79 8.32
N TYR A 122 20.75 -18.52 9.43
CA TYR A 122 21.92 -19.29 9.82
C TYR A 122 21.73 -20.75 9.38
N ASP A 123 22.76 -21.32 8.76
CA ASP A 123 22.85 -22.76 8.51
C ASP A 123 24.17 -23.30 9.08
N PRO A 124 24.12 -24.05 10.20
CA PRO A 124 25.31 -24.60 10.83
C PRO A 124 26.15 -25.51 9.92
N ARG A 125 25.51 -26.14 8.91
CA ARG A 125 26.18 -27.02 7.93
C ARG A 125 27.10 -26.24 7.00
N LEU A 126 26.87 -24.95 6.85
CA LEU A 126 27.62 -24.06 5.95
C LEU A 126 28.75 -23.29 6.65
N THR A 127 29.08 -23.65 7.88
CA THR A 127 30.19 -23.07 8.64
C THR A 127 31.54 -23.49 8.04
N PHE A 128 32.48 -22.55 7.97
CA PHE A 128 33.84 -22.81 7.52
C PHE A 128 34.85 -22.00 8.34
N PRO A 129 36.10 -22.47 8.48
CA PRO A 129 37.10 -21.78 9.31
C PRO A 129 37.29 -20.33 8.88
N ASP A 130 37.22 -19.42 9.85
CA ASP A 130 37.52 -18.01 9.63
C ASP A 130 39.01 -17.87 9.30
N GLY A 131 39.29 -17.32 8.12
CA GLY A 131 40.60 -17.30 7.50
C GLY A 131 40.73 -16.12 6.55
N ASN A 132 41.45 -16.28 5.43
CA ASN A 132 41.59 -15.20 4.43
C ASN A 132 40.30 -14.88 3.64
N VAL A 133 39.22 -15.65 3.82
CA VAL A 133 37.97 -15.50 3.07
C VAL A 133 36.87 -15.00 4.02
N SER A 134 36.57 -13.70 3.95
CA SER A 134 35.52 -13.07 4.77
C SER A 134 34.10 -13.45 4.37
N ARG A 135 33.89 -13.83 3.10
CA ARG A 135 32.63 -14.35 2.58
C ARG A 135 32.83 -15.14 1.28
N LEU A 136 31.99 -16.14 1.09
CA LEU A 136 31.84 -16.86 -0.17
C LEU A 136 30.68 -16.23 -0.95
N GLU A 137 30.98 -15.73 -2.14
CA GLU A 137 30.02 -15.25 -3.12
C GLU A 137 29.83 -16.37 -4.14
N LEU A 138 28.57 -16.81 -4.30
CA LEU A 138 28.21 -17.95 -5.12
C LEU A 138 27.70 -17.53 -6.49
N ASP A 139 27.96 -18.35 -7.50
CA ASP A 139 27.30 -18.28 -8.79
C ASP A 139 25.90 -18.92 -8.73
N THR A 140 25.06 -18.61 -9.71
CA THR A 140 23.67 -19.10 -9.77
C THR A 140 23.55 -20.62 -9.89
N GLY A 141 24.52 -21.29 -10.51
CA GLY A 141 24.55 -22.76 -10.61
C GLY A 141 24.80 -23.39 -9.24
N THR A 142 25.78 -22.87 -8.50
CA THR A 142 26.07 -23.36 -7.14
C THR A 142 24.98 -23.03 -6.13
N MET A 143 24.29 -21.90 -6.28
CA MET A 143 23.14 -21.54 -5.43
C MET A 143 22.05 -22.62 -5.39
N SER A 144 21.83 -23.35 -6.49
CA SER A 144 20.83 -24.42 -6.56
C SER A 144 21.12 -25.61 -5.62
N LYS A 145 22.38 -25.73 -5.17
CA LYS A 145 22.82 -26.78 -4.24
C LYS A 145 22.70 -26.38 -2.78
N ILE A 146 22.26 -25.15 -2.49
CA ILE A 146 22.03 -24.66 -1.14
C ILE A 146 20.53 -24.59 -0.90
N TRP A 147 20.10 -24.92 0.32
CA TRP A 147 18.69 -24.83 0.69
C TRP A 147 18.28 -23.34 0.77
N VAL A 148 17.11 -23.01 0.23
CA VAL A 148 16.53 -21.65 0.28
C VAL A 148 15.12 -21.76 0.84
N PRO A 149 14.71 -20.90 1.78
CA PRO A 149 13.35 -20.92 2.34
C PRO A 149 12.30 -20.65 1.26
N ASP A 150 11.16 -21.32 1.38
CA ASP A 150 10.03 -21.31 0.44
C ASP A 150 9.08 -20.14 0.68
N LEU A 151 9.64 -18.94 0.84
CA LEU A 151 8.84 -17.72 0.99
C LEU A 151 8.02 -17.49 -0.27
N TYR A 152 6.68 -17.49 -0.11
CA TYR A 152 5.74 -17.13 -1.16
C TYR A 152 5.00 -15.84 -0.77
N ILE A 153 4.53 -15.10 -1.78
CA ILE A 153 3.78 -13.86 -1.58
C ILE A 153 2.29 -14.18 -1.73
N VAL A 154 1.52 -13.96 -0.66
CA VAL A 154 0.14 -14.47 -0.54
C VAL A 154 -0.82 -13.77 -1.50
N ASN A 155 -0.70 -12.45 -1.61
CA ASN A 155 -1.60 -11.62 -2.42
C ASN A 155 -1.03 -11.29 -3.81
N GLU A 156 -0.13 -12.13 -4.32
CA GLU A 156 0.43 -12.02 -5.66
C GLU A 156 -0.59 -12.49 -6.72
N LYS A 157 -0.78 -11.67 -7.77
CA LYS A 157 -1.50 -12.07 -8.99
C LYS A 157 -0.54 -12.56 -10.07
N LYS A 158 0.63 -11.92 -10.15
CA LYS A 158 1.73 -12.27 -11.04
C LYS A 158 3.04 -11.74 -10.49
N ALA A 159 4.10 -12.54 -10.40
CA ALA A 159 5.43 -12.09 -10.08
C ALA A 159 6.52 -12.74 -10.93
N ASP A 160 7.50 -11.94 -11.31
CA ASP A 160 8.64 -12.34 -12.13
C ASP A 160 9.95 -12.00 -11.40
N VAL A 161 10.86 -12.96 -11.37
CA VAL A 161 12.25 -12.75 -10.95
C VAL A 161 13.05 -12.31 -12.16
N HIS A 162 13.83 -11.23 -12.03
CA HIS A 162 14.57 -10.67 -13.17
C HIS A 162 15.76 -11.56 -13.55
N ASP A 163 15.99 -11.73 -14.86
CA ASP A 163 16.98 -12.66 -15.41
C ASP A 163 17.90 -12.10 -16.51
N VAL A 164 17.75 -10.82 -16.84
CA VAL A 164 18.59 -10.16 -17.85
C VAL A 164 19.76 -9.39 -17.19
N THR A 165 21.02 -9.58 -17.62
CA THR A 165 21.52 -10.59 -18.60
C THR A 165 21.72 -11.98 -18.00
N VAL A 166 21.68 -12.07 -16.67
CA VAL A 166 21.75 -13.31 -15.88
C VAL A 166 20.70 -13.24 -14.76
N PRO A 167 20.27 -14.37 -14.16
CA PRO A 167 19.40 -14.38 -13.00
C PRO A 167 19.88 -13.43 -11.91
N ASN A 168 19.08 -12.42 -11.59
CA ASN A 168 19.39 -11.36 -10.62
C ASN A 168 19.17 -11.87 -9.19
N LYS A 169 19.97 -12.87 -8.84
CA LYS A 169 20.05 -13.53 -7.54
C LYS A 169 21.48 -13.37 -7.01
N LEU A 170 21.59 -13.16 -5.71
CA LEU A 170 22.84 -13.03 -4.99
C LEU A 170 22.77 -13.93 -3.76
N MET A 171 23.82 -14.69 -3.50
CA MET A 171 23.95 -15.51 -2.31
C MET A 171 25.37 -15.38 -1.76
N HIS A 172 25.48 -14.92 -0.52
CA HIS A 172 26.72 -14.85 0.23
C HIS A 172 26.65 -15.78 1.44
N ILE A 173 27.70 -16.56 1.68
CA ILE A 173 27.86 -17.37 2.88
C ILE A 173 29.03 -16.81 3.70
N TYR A 174 28.79 -16.55 4.98
CA TYR A 174 29.78 -16.06 5.93
C TYR A 174 30.35 -17.22 6.78
N PRO A 175 31.55 -17.05 7.37
CA PRO A 175 32.24 -18.12 8.13
C PRO A 175 31.40 -18.70 9.29
N ASP A 176 30.57 -17.87 9.91
CA ASP A 176 29.66 -18.22 11.01
C ASP A 176 28.42 -19.02 10.56
N GLY A 177 28.30 -19.34 9.26
CA GLY A 177 27.15 -20.03 8.68
C GLY A 177 25.98 -19.10 8.37
N LEU A 178 26.13 -17.78 8.49
CA LEU A 178 25.13 -16.84 8.02
C LEU A 178 25.06 -16.87 6.49
N VAL A 179 23.87 -17.12 5.96
CA VAL A 179 23.57 -17.05 4.54
C VAL A 179 22.74 -15.80 4.28
N VAL A 180 23.19 -15.00 3.31
CA VAL A 180 22.46 -13.83 2.81
C VAL A 180 22.06 -14.12 1.38
N TYR A 181 20.76 -14.25 1.16
CA TYR A 181 20.16 -14.41 -0.16
C TYR A 181 19.43 -13.14 -0.55
N SER A 182 19.59 -12.69 -1.79
CA SER A 182 18.91 -11.50 -2.31
C SER A 182 18.45 -11.74 -3.74
N MET A 183 17.24 -11.33 -4.06
CA MET A 183 16.72 -11.41 -5.43
C MET A 183 15.93 -10.17 -5.82
N ARG A 184 15.96 -9.83 -7.10
CA ARG A 184 15.14 -8.75 -7.68
C ARG A 184 13.82 -9.32 -8.19
N VAL A 185 12.73 -8.84 -7.62
CA VAL A 185 11.37 -9.27 -7.95
C VAL A 185 10.59 -8.09 -8.51
N THR A 186 9.75 -8.36 -9.49
CA THR A 186 8.66 -7.46 -9.87
C THR A 186 7.37 -8.24 -9.81
N GLY A 187 6.45 -7.77 -8.96
CA GLY A 187 5.16 -8.41 -8.79
C GLY A 187 4.01 -7.44 -8.94
N GLN A 188 2.86 -8.00 -9.28
CA GLN A 188 1.54 -7.40 -9.26
C GLN A 188 0.80 -8.00 -8.06
N PHE A 189 0.36 -7.13 -7.16
CA PHE A 189 -0.21 -7.49 -5.87
C PHE A 189 -1.64 -6.99 -5.78
N ALA A 190 -2.54 -7.87 -5.36
CA ALA A 190 -3.92 -7.50 -5.07
C ALA A 190 -3.97 -6.52 -3.90
N CYS A 191 -4.74 -5.44 -4.06
CA CYS A 191 -5.00 -4.44 -3.04
C CYS A 191 -6.46 -4.03 -3.11
N ASP A 192 -7.23 -4.43 -2.10
CA ASP A 192 -8.66 -4.10 -2.00
C ASP A 192 -8.81 -2.64 -1.57
N MET A 193 -8.97 -1.76 -2.57
CA MET A 193 -9.03 -0.31 -2.35
C MET A 193 -10.41 0.14 -1.87
N ASN A 194 -10.42 1.04 -0.88
CA ASN A 194 -11.64 1.69 -0.41
C ASN A 194 -11.86 3.02 -1.17
N LEU A 195 -12.77 3.00 -2.14
CA LEU A 195 -13.02 4.13 -3.03
C LEU A 195 -14.15 5.07 -2.56
N LEU A 196 -14.64 4.94 -1.32
CA LEU A 196 -15.73 5.77 -0.79
C LEU A 196 -15.48 7.27 -0.98
N LYS A 197 -14.24 7.70 -0.73
CA LYS A 197 -13.81 9.10 -0.84
C LYS A 197 -13.22 9.48 -2.19
N TYR A 198 -13.26 8.60 -3.20
CA TYR A 198 -12.60 8.86 -4.47
C TYR A 198 -12.96 10.23 -5.07
N PRO A 199 -11.99 11.09 -5.44
CA PRO A 199 -10.53 10.85 -5.52
C PRO A 199 -9.71 11.40 -4.32
N PHE A 200 -10.35 11.71 -3.19
CA PHE A 200 -9.73 12.25 -1.96
C PHE A 200 -9.38 11.13 -0.96
N ASP A 201 -9.11 9.95 -1.47
CA ASP A 201 -8.86 8.72 -0.74
C ASP A 201 -7.37 8.49 -0.48
N SER A 202 -7.08 7.79 0.62
CA SER A 202 -5.79 7.15 0.89
C SER A 202 -6.01 5.65 0.98
N GLN A 203 -5.12 4.87 0.36
CA GLN A 203 -5.24 3.42 0.24
C GLN A 203 -4.17 2.72 1.07
N LYS A 204 -4.56 1.66 1.76
CA LYS A 204 -3.64 0.76 2.48
C LYS A 204 -3.45 -0.50 1.64
N CYS A 205 -2.30 -0.61 1.00
CA CYS A 205 -1.97 -1.75 0.16
C CYS A 205 -0.89 -2.61 0.80
N ASP A 206 -1.23 -3.87 1.11
CA ASP A 206 -0.33 -4.78 1.79
C ASP A 206 0.44 -5.66 0.81
N VAL A 207 1.63 -6.08 1.23
CA VAL A 207 2.36 -7.21 0.63
C VAL A 207 2.62 -8.21 1.73
N ARG A 208 1.94 -9.36 1.65
CA ARG A 208 2.02 -10.42 2.66
C ARG A 208 2.88 -11.56 2.17
N MET A 209 3.78 -12.02 3.02
CA MET A 209 4.72 -13.10 2.73
C MET A 209 4.65 -14.16 3.82
N GLU A 210 4.70 -15.42 3.42
CA GLU A 210 4.51 -16.58 4.29
C GLU A 210 5.35 -17.76 3.77
N SER A 211 5.55 -18.81 4.59
CA SER A 211 6.10 -20.09 4.12
C SER A 211 5.01 -20.92 3.45
N TYR A 212 5.33 -21.54 2.32
CA TYR A 212 4.35 -22.37 1.61
C TYR A 212 4.16 -23.75 2.25
N GLY A 213 5.25 -24.40 2.65
CA GLY A 213 5.26 -25.80 3.11
C GLY A 213 5.76 -26.03 4.52
N TYR A 214 6.38 -25.04 5.18
CA TYR A 214 6.95 -25.21 6.52
C TYR A 214 6.11 -24.51 7.58
N SER A 215 5.79 -25.25 8.65
CA SER A 215 5.11 -24.70 9.83
C SER A 215 6.05 -23.83 10.67
N MET A 216 5.46 -23.14 11.65
CA MET A 216 6.20 -22.36 12.65
C MET A 216 7.19 -23.18 13.50
N GLU A 217 7.05 -24.51 13.52
CA GLU A 217 7.99 -25.42 14.20
C GLU A 217 9.30 -25.60 13.42
N THR A 218 9.27 -25.39 12.10
CA THR A 218 10.46 -25.54 11.25
C THR A 218 11.06 -24.20 10.85
N ILE A 219 10.22 -23.21 10.51
CA ILE A 219 10.68 -21.90 10.02
C ILE A 219 9.92 -20.78 10.71
N LEU A 220 10.64 -19.72 11.09
CA LEU A 220 10.06 -18.49 11.62
C LEU A 220 10.47 -17.29 10.77
N PHE A 221 9.52 -16.61 10.11
CA PHE A 221 9.79 -15.39 9.38
C PHE A 221 9.69 -14.18 10.31
N ARG A 222 10.75 -13.37 10.31
CA ARG A 222 10.80 -12.12 11.08
C ARG A 222 11.39 -11.02 10.22
N TRP A 223 11.03 -9.78 10.51
CA TRP A 223 11.69 -8.64 9.88
C TRP A 223 13.11 -8.46 10.44
N GLN A 224 14.02 -7.98 9.60
CA GLN A 224 15.23 -7.33 10.07
C GLN A 224 14.86 -6.03 10.81
N ASP A 225 15.76 -5.53 11.68
CA ASP A 225 15.55 -4.26 12.43
C ASP A 225 15.02 -3.13 11.53
N VAL A 226 15.55 -3.04 10.30
CA VAL A 226 14.97 -2.24 9.23
C VAL A 226 14.28 -3.17 8.24
N ALA A 227 12.96 -3.32 8.42
CA ALA A 227 12.11 -4.20 7.62
C ALA A 227 12.08 -3.82 6.14
N ALA A 228 11.92 -2.52 5.86
CA ALA A 228 11.79 -2.02 4.50
C ALA A 228 12.46 -0.66 4.31
N MET A 229 13.05 -0.46 3.13
CA MET A 229 13.67 0.79 2.71
C MET A 229 13.16 1.14 1.31
N THR A 230 13.05 2.42 1.01
CA THR A 230 12.60 2.91 -0.30
C THR A 230 13.73 3.61 -1.04
N SER A 231 13.78 3.44 -2.36
CA SER A 231 14.68 4.20 -3.22
C SER A 231 14.35 5.69 -3.17
N PRO A 232 15.34 6.59 -2.98
CA PRO A 232 15.09 8.04 -2.96
C PRO A 232 14.63 8.58 -4.32
N LYS A 233 14.78 7.80 -5.39
CA LYS A 233 14.34 8.15 -6.75
C LYS A 233 12.91 7.69 -7.05
N MET A 234 12.25 7.01 -6.11
CA MET A 234 10.89 6.51 -6.31
C MET A 234 9.91 7.69 -6.43
N LYS A 235 9.22 7.77 -7.56
CA LYS A 235 8.16 8.76 -7.79
C LYS A 235 6.92 8.04 -8.27
N LEU A 236 5.80 8.29 -7.59
CA LEU A 236 4.48 7.83 -8.00
C LEU A 236 3.76 9.01 -8.66
N PRO A 237 3.33 8.91 -9.94
CA PRO A 237 2.66 10.03 -10.61
C PRO A 237 1.26 10.32 -10.07
N GLN A 238 0.49 9.26 -9.76
CA GLN A 238 -0.91 9.36 -9.33
C GLN A 238 -1.09 9.34 -7.81
N PHE A 239 -0.10 8.83 -7.08
CA PHE A 239 -0.15 8.66 -5.63
C PHE A 239 1.09 9.28 -4.96
N GLY A 240 1.07 9.39 -3.64
CA GLY A 240 2.23 9.62 -2.79
C GLY A 240 2.32 8.51 -1.76
N LEU A 241 3.55 8.09 -1.42
CA LEU A 241 3.75 7.20 -0.28
C LEU A 241 3.73 8.04 1.00
N GLU A 242 2.67 7.92 1.78
CA GLU A 242 2.46 8.66 3.03
C GLU A 242 3.14 7.97 4.21
N GLY A 243 3.15 6.64 4.20
CA GLY A 243 3.68 5.83 5.29
C GLY A 243 4.00 4.41 4.87
N LEU A 244 4.91 3.78 5.61
CA LEU A 244 5.29 2.39 5.43
C LEU A 244 5.32 1.71 6.80
N THR A 245 4.47 0.71 6.98
CA THR A 245 4.36 0.00 8.27
C THR A 245 4.58 -1.49 8.07
N ASN A 246 5.36 -2.11 8.95
CA ASN A 246 5.58 -3.55 8.94
C ASN A 246 4.74 -4.20 10.05
N TYR A 247 4.34 -5.45 9.84
CA TYR A 247 3.63 -6.23 10.84
C TYR A 247 3.94 -7.73 10.70
N ILE A 248 3.53 -8.49 11.72
CA ILE A 248 3.57 -9.95 11.77
C ILE A 248 2.11 -10.43 11.82
N CYS A 249 1.81 -11.51 11.10
CA CYS A 249 0.44 -11.94 10.80
C CYS A 249 0.28 -13.46 10.86
N ASP A 250 0.90 -14.13 11.83
CA ASP A 250 0.90 -15.60 11.93
C ASP A 250 -0.53 -16.18 11.76
N VAL A 251 -0.67 -17.17 10.87
CA VAL A 251 -1.95 -17.74 10.43
C VAL A 251 -2.04 -19.23 10.74
N GLN A 252 -3.25 -19.76 10.79
CA GLN A 252 -3.50 -21.18 11.00
C GLN A 252 -4.31 -21.77 9.84
N TYR A 253 -3.77 -22.82 9.22
CA TYR A 253 -4.44 -23.60 8.17
C TYR A 253 -4.56 -25.06 8.60
N ALA A 254 -5.79 -25.59 8.61
CA ALA A 254 -6.06 -26.99 8.95
C ALA A 254 -5.44 -27.44 10.29
N GLY A 255 -5.37 -26.55 11.28
CA GLY A 255 -4.76 -26.81 12.59
C GLY A 255 -3.24 -26.63 12.65
N VAL A 256 -2.57 -26.40 11.52
CA VAL A 256 -1.13 -26.13 11.44
C VAL A 256 -0.88 -24.63 11.40
N ASN A 257 0.08 -24.20 12.20
CA ASN A 257 0.44 -22.80 12.35
C ASN A 257 1.58 -22.42 11.40
N PHE A 258 1.42 -21.32 10.68
CA PHE A 258 2.39 -20.77 9.74
C PHE A 258 2.75 -19.33 10.11
N THR A 259 4.00 -18.97 9.82
CA THR A 259 4.54 -17.66 10.13
C THR A 259 4.33 -16.71 8.95
N CYS A 260 3.85 -15.49 9.24
CA CYS A 260 3.53 -14.51 8.21
C CYS A 260 4.11 -13.14 8.58
N ILE A 261 4.63 -12.45 7.57
CA ILE A 261 5.11 -11.08 7.68
C ILE A 261 4.43 -10.23 6.61
N GLY A 262 4.03 -9.02 6.98
CA GLY A 262 3.32 -8.10 6.12
C GLY A 262 3.96 -6.73 6.09
N LEU A 263 3.90 -6.09 4.92
CA LEU A 263 4.30 -4.69 4.73
C LEU A 263 3.11 -3.92 4.17
N SER A 264 2.64 -2.92 4.91
CA SER A 264 1.54 -2.03 4.49
C SER A 264 2.07 -0.71 3.95
N LEU A 265 1.74 -0.42 2.69
CA LEU A 265 2.01 0.83 2.00
C LEU A 265 0.79 1.74 2.11
N GLN A 266 0.95 2.91 2.72
CA GLN A 266 -0.08 3.94 2.76
C GLN A 266 0.09 4.88 1.57
N LEU A 267 -0.85 4.85 0.64
CA LEU A 267 -0.81 5.52 -0.65
C LEU A 267 -1.88 6.61 -0.73
N GLY A 268 -1.49 7.87 -0.59
CA GLY A 268 -2.39 9.02 -0.74
C GLY A 268 -2.56 9.41 -2.21
N ARG A 269 -3.80 9.59 -2.69
CA ARG A 269 -4.05 9.96 -4.09
C ARG A 269 -3.77 11.44 -4.36
N ARG A 270 -3.10 11.73 -5.48
CA ARG A 270 -2.92 13.09 -5.99
C ARG A 270 -4.15 13.53 -6.80
N TYR A 271 -5.11 14.16 -6.14
CA TYR A 271 -6.39 14.54 -6.73
C TYR A 271 -6.35 15.75 -7.68
N GLY A 272 -5.22 16.45 -7.82
CA GLY A 272 -5.12 17.70 -8.61
C GLY A 272 -5.53 17.55 -10.08
N PHE A 273 -5.27 16.39 -10.70
CA PHE A 273 -5.73 16.07 -12.05
C PHE A 273 -7.26 16.04 -12.12
N HIS A 274 -7.91 15.38 -11.17
CA HIS A 274 -9.36 15.26 -11.10
C HIS A 274 -10.04 16.61 -10.87
N ILE A 275 -9.42 17.49 -10.07
CA ILE A 275 -9.92 18.87 -9.89
C ILE A 275 -10.03 19.58 -11.24
N ILE A 276 -8.97 19.55 -12.05
CA ILE A 276 -8.90 20.29 -13.32
C ILE A 276 -9.77 19.63 -14.40
N GLN A 277 -9.84 18.31 -14.45
CA GLN A 277 -10.51 17.57 -15.54
C GLN A 277 -12.00 17.28 -15.26
N ILE A 278 -12.40 17.20 -13.99
CA ILE A 278 -13.75 16.78 -13.58
C ILE A 278 -14.46 17.91 -12.85
N TYR A 279 -13.90 18.40 -11.74
CA TYR A 279 -14.58 19.38 -10.88
C TYR A 279 -14.71 20.75 -11.54
N VAL A 280 -13.64 21.30 -12.12
CA VAL A 280 -13.71 22.62 -12.78
C VAL A 280 -14.68 22.62 -13.96
N PRO A 281 -14.64 21.66 -14.92
CA PRO A 281 -15.57 21.66 -16.04
C PRO A 281 -17.02 21.41 -15.61
N SER A 282 -17.27 20.57 -14.60
CA SER A 282 -18.63 20.33 -14.09
C SER A 282 -19.23 21.58 -13.42
N ILE A 283 -18.43 22.36 -12.67
CA ILE A 283 -18.85 23.67 -12.17
C ILE A 283 -19.21 24.59 -13.33
N LEU A 284 -18.35 24.69 -14.35
CA LEU A 284 -18.61 25.54 -15.53
C LEU A 284 -19.90 25.12 -16.25
N ILE A 285 -20.19 23.82 -16.38
CA ILE A 285 -21.45 23.32 -16.97
C ILE A 285 -22.66 23.76 -16.13
N VAL A 286 -22.57 23.66 -14.81
CA VAL A 286 -23.63 24.15 -13.91
C VAL A 286 -23.82 25.66 -14.07
N LEU A 287 -22.74 26.45 -14.12
CA LEU A 287 -22.82 27.90 -14.36
C LEU A 287 -23.43 28.23 -15.73
N LEU A 288 -23.08 27.47 -16.78
CA LEU A 288 -23.65 27.62 -18.11
C LEU A 288 -25.16 27.37 -18.12
N SER A 289 -25.66 26.44 -17.31
CA SER A 289 -27.10 26.21 -17.20
C SER A 289 -27.86 27.44 -16.69
N TRP A 290 -27.23 28.26 -15.84
CA TRP A 290 -27.82 29.49 -15.28
C TRP A 290 -27.84 30.67 -16.25
N VAL A 291 -27.06 30.62 -17.33
CA VAL A 291 -27.09 31.65 -18.40
C VAL A 291 -28.50 31.73 -19.00
N SER A 292 -29.25 30.63 -19.01
CA SER A 292 -30.64 30.59 -19.45
C SER A 292 -31.57 31.58 -18.70
N PHE A 293 -31.30 31.84 -17.41
CA PHE A 293 -32.06 32.78 -16.58
C PHE A 293 -31.87 34.25 -17.00
N TRP A 294 -30.79 34.54 -17.71
CA TRP A 294 -30.45 35.89 -18.19
C TRP A 294 -30.90 36.14 -19.63
N LEU A 295 -31.19 35.09 -20.39
CA LEU A 295 -31.73 35.23 -21.74
C LEU A 295 -33.14 35.82 -21.70
N ASN A 296 -33.60 36.37 -22.81
CA ASN A 296 -35.00 36.82 -22.92
C ASN A 296 -35.95 35.61 -22.92
N ILE A 297 -37.10 35.75 -22.28
CA ILE A 297 -38.15 34.69 -22.20
C ILE A 297 -38.64 34.29 -23.60
N ASP A 298 -38.61 35.22 -24.54
CA ASP A 298 -39.07 35.01 -25.92
C ASP A 298 -38.06 34.19 -26.77
N ALA A 299 -36.81 34.04 -26.31
CA ALA A 299 -35.75 33.28 -27.00
C ALA A 299 -35.80 31.78 -26.66
N ILE A 300 -36.97 31.16 -26.84
CA ILE A 300 -37.26 29.75 -26.52
C ILE A 300 -36.24 28.78 -27.13
N PRO A 301 -35.85 28.86 -28.42
CA PRO A 301 -34.93 27.90 -29.02
C PRO A 301 -33.54 27.91 -28.37
N ALA A 302 -33.04 29.09 -27.99
CA ALA A 302 -31.74 29.23 -27.34
C ALA A 302 -31.76 28.62 -25.92
N ARG A 303 -32.81 28.90 -25.14
CA ARG A 303 -32.95 28.37 -23.77
C ARG A 303 -33.09 26.84 -23.74
N ILE A 304 -33.90 26.25 -24.63
CA ILE A 304 -34.04 24.78 -24.75
C ILE A 304 -32.72 24.14 -25.14
N SER A 305 -32.05 24.69 -26.15
CA SER A 305 -30.78 24.16 -26.65
C SER A 305 -29.71 24.14 -25.55
N LEU A 306 -29.55 25.24 -24.81
CA LEU A 306 -28.62 25.31 -23.67
C LEU A 306 -28.95 24.30 -22.56
N GLY A 307 -30.23 24.15 -22.21
CA GLY A 307 -30.66 23.18 -21.19
C GLY A 307 -30.42 21.73 -21.59
N LEU A 308 -30.76 21.34 -22.82
CA LEU A 308 -30.52 19.97 -23.30
C LEU A 308 -29.02 19.68 -23.48
N LEU A 309 -28.26 20.64 -23.99
CA LEU A 309 -26.82 20.49 -24.20
C LEU A 309 -26.10 20.31 -22.85
N THR A 310 -26.41 21.12 -21.85
CA THR A 310 -25.78 21.01 -20.52
C THR A 310 -26.10 19.68 -19.83
N ILE A 311 -27.32 19.15 -19.95
CA ILE A 311 -27.66 17.80 -19.44
C ILE A 311 -26.85 16.73 -20.16
N LEU A 312 -26.79 16.78 -21.49
CA LEU A 312 -26.04 15.82 -22.29
C LEU A 312 -24.55 15.85 -21.95
N THR A 313 -23.95 17.05 -21.86
CA THR A 313 -22.55 17.24 -21.49
C THR A 313 -22.28 16.70 -20.08
N MET A 314 -23.14 16.99 -19.11
CA MET A 314 -22.99 16.49 -17.73
C MET A 314 -23.10 14.96 -17.66
N THR A 315 -24.04 14.37 -18.40
CA THR A 315 -24.22 12.92 -18.48
C THR A 315 -23.02 12.24 -19.14
N THR A 316 -22.49 12.85 -20.21
CA THR A 316 -21.31 12.37 -20.93
C THR A 316 -20.08 12.39 -20.03
N GLN A 317 -19.86 13.50 -19.32
CA GLN A 317 -18.76 13.63 -18.35
C GLN A 317 -18.88 12.62 -17.21
N SER A 318 -20.11 12.40 -16.68
CA SER A 318 -20.38 11.41 -15.63
C SER A 318 -20.08 9.98 -16.09
N SER A 319 -20.40 9.65 -17.34
CA SER A 319 -20.04 8.35 -17.91
C SER A 319 -18.53 8.20 -18.08
N GLY A 320 -17.84 9.25 -18.55
CA GLY A 320 -16.38 9.26 -18.69
C GLY A 320 -15.66 9.07 -17.36
N ALA A 321 -16.10 9.75 -16.30
CA ALA A 321 -15.52 9.62 -14.96
C ALA A 321 -15.70 8.21 -14.35
N ARG A 322 -16.77 7.50 -14.70
CA ARG A 322 -17.06 6.14 -14.20
C ARG A 322 -16.39 5.03 -15.02
N ALA A 323 -15.94 5.32 -16.23
CA ALA A 323 -15.33 4.32 -17.11
C ALA A 323 -13.99 3.78 -16.58
N SER A 324 -13.24 4.60 -15.82
CA SER A 324 -11.95 4.23 -15.24
C SER A 324 -12.04 3.69 -13.81
N LEU A 325 -13.24 3.39 -13.33
CA LEU A 325 -13.49 2.95 -11.95
C LEU A 325 -14.15 1.56 -11.93
N PRO A 326 -13.84 0.73 -10.91
CA PRO A 326 -14.49 -0.55 -10.74
C PRO A 326 -15.96 -0.35 -10.39
N LYS A 327 -16.77 -1.35 -10.73
CA LYS A 327 -18.19 -1.40 -10.36
C LYS A 327 -18.33 -1.79 -8.89
N VAL A 328 -18.26 -0.80 -8.02
CA VAL A 328 -18.55 -0.95 -6.58
C VAL A 328 -20.02 -0.65 -6.29
N SER A 329 -20.60 -1.32 -5.28
CA SER A 329 -22.01 -1.19 -4.90
C SER A 329 -22.32 0.05 -4.05
N TYR A 330 -21.31 0.64 -3.41
CA TYR A 330 -21.44 1.82 -2.58
C TYR A 330 -21.29 3.13 -3.37
N VAL A 331 -21.83 4.21 -2.81
CA VAL A 331 -21.78 5.55 -3.41
C VAL A 331 -20.43 6.20 -3.11
N LYS A 332 -19.73 6.65 -4.15
CA LYS A 332 -18.44 7.35 -4.04
C LYS A 332 -18.64 8.87 -3.97
N ALA A 333 -17.69 9.61 -3.43
CA ALA A 333 -17.73 11.08 -3.38
C ALA A 333 -17.96 11.69 -4.79
N ILE A 334 -17.25 11.19 -5.80
CA ILE A 334 -17.45 11.60 -7.20
C ILE A 334 -18.88 11.31 -7.72
N ASP A 335 -19.53 10.24 -7.27
CA ASP A 335 -20.91 9.94 -7.69
C ASP A 335 -21.88 10.97 -7.10
N VAL A 336 -21.70 11.33 -5.82
CA VAL A 336 -22.47 12.41 -5.16
C VAL A 336 -22.29 13.73 -5.89
N TRP A 337 -21.05 14.08 -6.22
CA TRP A 337 -20.74 15.30 -6.97
C TRP A 337 -21.44 15.34 -8.33
N MET A 338 -21.26 14.29 -9.14
CA MET A 338 -21.84 14.23 -10.49
C MET A 338 -23.37 14.18 -10.45
N ALA A 339 -23.97 13.47 -9.47
CA ALA A 339 -25.41 13.44 -9.30
C ALA A 339 -25.97 14.82 -8.91
N MET A 340 -25.34 15.51 -7.97
CA MET A 340 -25.79 16.84 -7.54
C MET A 340 -25.68 17.87 -8.66
N CYS A 341 -24.54 17.92 -9.36
CA CYS A 341 -24.39 18.78 -10.53
C CYS A 341 -25.45 18.48 -11.61
N LEU A 342 -25.76 17.21 -11.88
CA LEU A 342 -26.82 16.83 -12.82
C LEU A 342 -28.21 17.31 -12.34
N ILE A 343 -28.51 17.18 -11.04
CA ILE A 343 -29.76 17.67 -10.45
C ILE A 343 -29.89 19.19 -10.63
N PHE A 344 -28.84 19.98 -10.39
CA PHE A 344 -28.89 21.43 -10.61
C PHE A 344 -29.16 21.80 -12.07
N VAL A 345 -28.47 21.14 -13.01
CA VAL A 345 -28.69 21.38 -14.45
C VAL A 345 -30.11 20.97 -14.85
N PHE A 346 -30.61 19.85 -14.34
CA PHE A 346 -31.97 19.39 -14.60
C PHE A 346 -33.04 20.34 -14.02
N LEU A 347 -32.84 20.84 -12.80
CA LEU A 347 -33.71 21.83 -12.18
C LEU A 347 -33.73 23.15 -12.95
N ALA A 348 -32.61 23.58 -13.56
CA ALA A 348 -32.58 24.75 -14.44
C ALA A 348 -33.45 24.54 -15.71
N LEU A 349 -33.48 23.32 -16.27
CA LEU A 349 -34.37 23.00 -17.38
C LEU A 349 -35.85 22.98 -16.95
N ILE A 350 -36.16 22.44 -15.78
CA ILE A 350 -37.53 22.47 -15.22
C ILE A 350 -37.98 23.90 -14.99
N GLU A 351 -37.11 24.75 -14.44
CA GLU A 351 -37.38 26.17 -14.24
C GLU A 351 -37.75 26.84 -15.56
N PHE A 352 -36.96 26.61 -16.60
CA PHE A 352 -37.27 27.12 -17.94
C PHE A 352 -38.63 26.62 -18.45
N ALA A 353 -38.91 25.32 -18.30
CA ALA A 353 -40.19 24.75 -18.72
C ALA A 353 -41.37 25.41 -17.99
N TYR A 354 -41.23 25.63 -16.69
CA TYR A 354 -42.21 26.30 -15.86
C TYR A 354 -42.42 27.77 -16.28
N VAL A 355 -41.34 28.54 -16.48
CA VAL A 355 -41.40 29.94 -16.94
C VAL A 355 -42.04 30.04 -18.33
N ASN A 356 -41.72 29.13 -19.25
CA ASN A 356 -42.32 29.08 -20.58
C ASN A 356 -43.82 28.77 -20.54
N VAL A 357 -44.26 27.85 -19.67
CA VAL A 357 -45.70 27.57 -19.49
C VAL A 357 -46.41 28.79 -18.92
N LEU A 358 -45.86 29.43 -17.88
CA LEU A 358 -46.43 30.65 -17.31
C LEU A 358 -46.53 31.77 -18.36
N ALA A 359 -45.48 31.98 -19.15
CA ALA A 359 -45.46 32.97 -20.21
C ALA A 359 -46.51 32.69 -21.30
N ARG A 360 -46.72 31.41 -21.68
CA ARG A 360 -47.74 30.99 -22.65
C ARG A 360 -49.16 31.18 -22.13
N VAL A 361 -49.43 30.76 -20.89
CA VAL A 361 -50.75 30.95 -20.25
C VAL A 361 -51.07 32.44 -20.15
N GLU A 362 -50.08 33.26 -19.79
CA GLU A 362 -50.25 34.71 -19.73
C GLU A 362 -50.51 35.32 -21.12
N LYS A 363 -49.80 34.87 -22.16
CA LYS A 363 -50.03 35.31 -23.54
C LYS A 363 -51.47 35.03 -23.99
N ARG A 364 -51.97 33.80 -23.77
CA ARG A 364 -53.36 33.43 -24.08
C ARG A 364 -54.37 34.26 -23.30
N ARG A 365 -54.13 34.47 -22.00
CA ARG A 365 -54.99 35.33 -21.15
C ARG A 365 -55.07 36.76 -21.69
N LYS A 366 -53.95 37.31 -22.17
CA LYS A 366 -53.91 38.65 -22.79
C LYS A 366 -54.70 38.72 -24.09
N GLU A 367 -54.62 37.69 -24.93
CA GLU A 367 -55.42 37.59 -26.16
C GLU A 367 -56.92 37.58 -25.83
N SER A 368 -57.37 36.71 -24.92
CA SER A 368 -58.79 36.66 -24.52
C SER A 368 -59.32 37.96 -23.85
N LEU A 369 -58.48 38.67 -23.09
CA LEU A 369 -58.85 39.97 -22.50
C LEU A 369 -58.92 41.11 -23.51
N LYS A 370 -58.17 41.04 -24.62
CA LYS A 370 -58.27 42.02 -25.71
C LYS A 370 -59.54 41.84 -26.54
N ASP A 371 -60.03 40.60 -26.66
CA ASP A 371 -61.25 40.28 -27.40
C ASP A 371 -62.53 40.69 -26.61
N LEU A 372 -62.42 40.83 -25.29
CA LEU A 372 -63.54 41.19 -24.39
C LEU A 372 -64.16 42.58 -24.67
N PRO A 373 -63.41 43.69 -24.80
CA PRO A 373 -63.98 45.00 -25.18
C PRO A 373 -64.49 45.05 -26.62
N MET A 374 -64.04 44.17 -27.51
CA MET A 374 -64.55 44.08 -28.89
C MET A 374 -65.94 43.43 -28.94
N MET A 375 -66.19 42.43 -28.08
CA MET A 375 -67.51 41.81 -27.89
C MET A 375 -68.51 42.78 -27.23
N LEU A 376 -68.06 43.60 -26.26
CA LEU A 376 -68.92 44.59 -25.59
C LEU A 376 -69.24 45.82 -26.46
N LYS A 377 -68.34 46.22 -27.37
CA LYS A 377 -68.58 47.31 -28.33
C LYS A 377 -69.58 46.96 -29.43
N MET A 378 -69.90 45.68 -29.63
CA MET A 378 -70.99 45.26 -30.53
C MET A 378 -72.39 45.42 -29.91
N SER A 379 -72.51 45.78 -28.63
CA SER A 379 -73.79 45.80 -27.91
C SER A 379 -74.10 47.08 -27.13
N ALA A 380 -73.28 48.13 -27.21
CA ALA A 380 -73.58 49.38 -26.52
C ALA A 380 -73.22 50.59 -27.38
N ASP A 381 -74.27 51.28 -27.83
CA ASP A 381 -74.26 52.65 -28.30
C ASP A 381 -74.04 53.63 -27.13
N ASP A 382 -73.34 54.70 -27.46
CA ASP A 382 -73.14 56.00 -26.79
C ASP A 382 -72.45 56.15 -25.41
N GLY A 383 -71.57 57.17 -25.34
CA GLY A 383 -71.01 57.78 -24.12
C GLY A 383 -69.48 57.70 -23.93
N PRO A 384 -68.77 58.83 -23.66
CA PRO A 384 -67.32 58.82 -23.46
C PRO A 384 -66.98 58.31 -22.06
N LYS A 385 -66.23 57.22 -21.97
CA LYS A 385 -65.73 56.71 -20.68
C LYS A 385 -64.22 56.55 -20.72
N GLU A 386 -63.58 57.12 -19.69
CA GLU A 386 -62.14 57.06 -19.42
C GLU A 386 -61.54 55.67 -19.65
N GLU A 387 -60.51 55.63 -20.49
CA GLU A 387 -59.77 54.44 -20.84
C GLU A 387 -58.80 54.05 -19.69
N LYS A 388 -59.32 53.37 -18.65
CA LYS A 388 -58.44 52.74 -17.65
C LYS A 388 -57.81 51.47 -18.25
N LYS A 389 -56.55 51.60 -18.68
CA LYS A 389 -55.70 50.48 -19.13
C LYS A 389 -55.68 49.34 -18.09
N PRO A 390 -55.62 48.06 -18.52
CA PRO A 390 -55.80 46.93 -17.62
C PRO A 390 -54.57 46.75 -16.70
N VAL A 391 -54.73 47.12 -15.43
CA VAL A 391 -53.75 46.95 -14.34
C VAL A 391 -53.32 45.47 -14.16
N LEU A 392 -54.14 44.52 -14.63
CA LEU A 392 -53.86 43.07 -14.60
C LEU A 392 -52.69 42.62 -15.51
N SER A 393 -52.34 43.42 -16.53
CA SER A 393 -51.35 43.12 -17.57
C SER A 393 -49.89 43.18 -17.09
N ALA A 394 -49.60 44.08 -16.15
CA ALA A 394 -48.27 44.27 -15.59
C ALA A 394 -47.95 43.22 -14.51
N ALA A 395 -48.92 42.96 -13.61
CA ALA A 395 -48.74 42.09 -12.45
C ALA A 395 -48.46 40.61 -12.78
N SER A 396 -48.85 40.12 -13.97
CA SER A 396 -48.64 38.71 -14.35
C SER A 396 -47.29 38.48 -15.05
N ARG A 397 -46.83 39.42 -15.88
CA ARG A 397 -45.51 39.42 -16.52
C ARG A 397 -44.41 39.64 -15.49
N GLU A 398 -44.76 40.37 -14.44
CA GLU A 398 -43.98 40.50 -13.23
C GLU A 398 -43.78 39.14 -12.55
N LYS A 399 -44.81 38.28 -12.42
CA LYS A 399 -44.65 36.95 -11.80
C LYS A 399 -43.64 36.05 -12.50
N ALA A 400 -43.69 35.93 -13.84
CA ALA A 400 -42.71 35.11 -14.58
C ALA A 400 -41.28 35.69 -14.49
N ARG A 401 -41.14 37.02 -14.51
CA ARG A 401 -39.84 37.70 -14.28
C ARG A 401 -39.37 37.58 -12.83
N THR A 402 -40.28 37.51 -11.87
CA THR A 402 -39.97 37.31 -10.46
C THR A 402 -39.41 35.90 -10.25
N VAL A 403 -39.93 34.88 -10.95
CA VAL A 403 -39.35 33.53 -10.93
C VAL A 403 -37.90 33.56 -11.44
N ASP A 404 -37.64 34.08 -12.65
CA ASP A 404 -36.27 34.22 -13.18
C ASP A 404 -35.36 35.00 -12.18
N ARG A 405 -35.87 36.06 -11.53
CA ARG A 405 -35.13 36.88 -10.56
C ARG A 405 -34.80 36.12 -9.28
N VAL A 406 -35.72 35.30 -8.77
CA VAL A 406 -35.50 34.45 -7.59
C VAL A 406 -34.52 33.33 -7.94
N SER A 407 -34.69 32.67 -9.09
CA SER A 407 -33.79 31.61 -9.58
C SER A 407 -32.33 32.07 -9.67
N ARG A 408 -32.10 33.32 -10.09
CA ARG A 408 -30.76 33.95 -10.17
C ARG A 408 -30.03 34.05 -8.83
N ILE A 409 -30.74 34.07 -7.71
CA ILE A 409 -30.14 34.13 -6.37
C ILE A 409 -30.14 32.74 -5.73
N LEU A 410 -31.25 32.02 -5.86
CA LEU A 410 -31.46 30.73 -5.21
C LEU A 410 -30.47 29.66 -5.71
N PHE A 411 -30.36 29.48 -7.03
CA PHE A 411 -29.50 28.43 -7.61
C PHE A 411 -28.03 28.60 -7.23
N PRO A 412 -27.41 29.80 -7.40
CA PRO A 412 -26.05 30.02 -6.95
C PRO A 412 -25.85 29.85 -5.44
N SER A 413 -26.80 30.32 -4.63
CA SER A 413 -26.70 30.24 -3.17
C SER A 413 -26.73 28.79 -2.68
N VAL A 414 -27.65 27.98 -3.21
CA VAL A 414 -27.77 26.56 -2.85
C VAL A 414 -26.58 25.76 -3.37
N PHE A 415 -26.10 26.05 -4.59
CA PHE A 415 -24.90 25.40 -5.13
C PHE A 415 -23.64 25.76 -4.34
N LEU A 416 -23.49 27.01 -3.89
CA LEU A 416 -22.40 27.42 -3.02
C LEU A 416 -22.47 26.70 -1.67
N GLY A 417 -23.65 26.61 -1.06
CA GLY A 417 -23.85 25.83 0.17
C GLY A 417 -23.47 24.36 -0.01
N PHE A 418 -23.89 23.74 -1.13
CA PHE A 418 -23.47 22.39 -1.49
C PHE A 418 -21.94 22.26 -1.61
N ASN A 419 -21.26 23.20 -2.28
CA ASN A 419 -19.81 23.18 -2.40
C ASN A 419 -19.14 23.22 -1.02
N ILE A 420 -19.56 24.14 -0.15
CA ILE A 420 -18.99 24.27 1.20
C ILE A 420 -19.15 22.93 1.95
N VAL A 421 -20.34 22.34 1.95
CA VAL A 421 -20.60 21.05 2.62
C VAL A 421 -19.79 19.92 1.99
N TYR A 422 -19.75 19.84 0.66
CA TYR A 422 -19.04 18.80 -0.06
C TYR A 422 -17.54 18.81 0.23
N TRP A 423 -16.90 19.96 0.04
CA TRP A 423 -15.46 20.10 0.22
C TRP A 423 -15.06 19.92 1.68
N THR A 424 -15.82 20.45 2.63
CA THR A 424 -15.51 20.24 4.06
C THR A 424 -15.67 18.77 4.46
N THR A 425 -16.72 18.09 4.00
CA THR A 425 -16.95 16.68 4.34
C THR A 425 -15.90 15.76 3.74
N TYR A 426 -15.61 15.89 2.44
CA TYR A 426 -14.74 14.92 1.77
C TYR A 426 -13.24 15.23 1.90
N MET A 427 -12.84 16.48 2.16
CA MET A 427 -11.43 16.85 2.34
C MET A 427 -10.97 16.84 3.80
N ILE A 428 -11.84 17.22 4.75
CA ILE A 428 -11.42 17.47 6.15
C ILE A 428 -11.83 16.31 7.05
N TRP A 429 -13.01 15.74 6.84
CA TRP A 429 -13.55 14.76 7.77
C TRP A 429 -13.02 13.35 7.48
N GLU A 430 -12.16 12.82 8.34
CA GLU A 430 -11.78 11.40 8.35
C GLU A 430 -12.76 10.60 9.21
N PRO A 431 -13.54 9.66 8.63
CA PRO A 431 -14.28 8.71 9.44
C PRO A 431 -13.29 7.89 10.26
N LYS A 432 -13.53 7.78 11.57
CA LYS A 432 -12.81 6.80 12.39
C LYS A 432 -13.17 5.42 11.86
N GLU A 433 -12.16 4.64 11.45
CA GLU A 433 -12.33 3.21 11.17
C GLU A 433 -12.97 2.56 12.42
N THR A 434 -14.13 1.94 12.26
CA THR A 434 -14.87 1.20 13.31
C THR A 434 -14.76 -0.28 13.04
#